data_AF-W9ZUN5-F1
#
_entry.id   AF-W9ZUN5-F1
#
_cell.length_a   1.000
_cell.length_b   1.000
_cell.length_c   1.000
_cell.angle_alpha   90.00
_cell.angle_beta   90.00
_cell.angle_gamma   90.00
#
_symmetry.space_group_name_H-M   'P 1'
#
loop_
_entity.id
_entity.type
_entity.pdbx_description
1 polymer ?
#
loop_
_entity_poly.entity_id
_entity_poly.type
_entity_poly.pdbx_seq_one_letter_code
_entity_poly.pdbx_strand_id
1 'polypeptide(L)'
;MSNQPNQMQTTNNPSRRQALNACEACRKRKTKCDERKPACARCTRLGLECMYIETVAAKSQILAEFDFPASGLGKLASSMPLPVIPGAGTDPRHAQYQFFFLALISMRKLLNRILFHLYSRDHTENATNGEPTHIDKPATFMSVSSSVIFELDRQLEEWRTCLPQGLEFLSYSEAQLAEDPQLDQTHRSTDERLRGHLQARYFAAKSIIHRPYIYKTLHHDTTASISDADAAGARTAVGSALMSVVASGILQEPLVLLLHPINSCRSLFACELQLTFVLRSDSCQFVLPSSWEIAGETRKAISGLVAEMSPTAFRDGEILNLLAS
;
A
#
# COMPACT_ATOMS: atom_id res chain seq x y z
N MET A 1 0.36 61.59 -4.82
CA MET A 1 -0.03 60.50 -3.92
C MET A 1 0.35 59.20 -4.60
N SER A 2 1.50 58.62 -4.23
CA SER A 2 2.02 57.39 -4.81
C SER A 2 2.37 56.46 -3.66
N ASN A 3 1.42 55.60 -3.26
CA ASN A 3 1.60 54.63 -2.19
C ASN A 3 2.26 53.36 -2.76
N GLN A 4 3.49 53.10 -2.32
CA GLN A 4 4.15 51.80 -2.47
C GLN A 4 3.51 50.78 -1.50
N PRO A 5 3.25 49.53 -1.91
CA PRO A 5 2.80 48.50 -0.98
C PRO A 5 3.97 47.99 -0.14
N ASN A 6 3.72 48.01 1.17
CA ASN A 6 4.61 47.60 2.25
C ASN A 6 4.97 46.11 2.13
N GLN A 7 6.27 45.79 1.96
CA GLN A 7 6.75 44.41 1.97
C GLN A 7 6.68 43.82 3.39
N MET A 8 5.71 42.93 3.64
CA MET A 8 5.71 42.10 4.85
C MET A 8 6.84 41.07 4.77
N GLN A 9 7.88 41.28 5.58
CA GLN A 9 8.96 40.34 5.81
C GLN A 9 8.41 39.05 6.43
N THR A 10 8.46 37.94 5.68
CA THR A 10 8.18 36.61 6.21
C THR A 10 9.35 36.17 7.08
N THR A 11 9.15 36.12 8.39
CA THR A 11 10.17 35.71 9.36
C THR A 11 10.39 34.19 9.27
N ASN A 12 11.28 33.78 8.37
CA ASN A 12 11.73 32.41 8.19
C ASN A 12 12.62 32.01 9.39
N ASN A 13 12.03 31.68 10.54
CA ASN A 13 12.75 31.48 11.79
C ASN A 13 13.46 30.10 11.83
N PRO A 14 14.80 30.03 11.76
CA PRO A 14 15.57 28.78 11.69
C PRO A 14 15.42 27.90 12.94
N SER A 15 15.04 28.48 14.08
CA SER A 15 14.81 27.74 15.33
C SER A 15 13.66 26.73 15.25
N ARG A 16 12.63 27.01 14.43
CA ARG A 16 11.47 26.14 14.25
C ARG A 16 11.79 24.92 13.37
N ARG A 17 12.68 25.07 12.39
CA ARG A 17 13.19 23.97 11.54
C ARG A 17 14.11 23.01 12.31
N GLN A 18 14.96 23.51 13.19
CA GLN A 18 15.83 22.66 14.02
C GLN A 18 15.05 21.79 15.02
N ALA A 19 13.88 22.24 15.48
CA ALA A 19 13.00 21.43 16.34
C ALA A 19 12.35 20.24 15.59
N LEU A 20 12.19 20.35 14.26
CA LEU A 20 11.55 19.33 13.42
C LEU A 20 12.46 18.10 13.19
N ASN A 21 13.78 18.28 13.15
CA ASN A 21 14.74 17.21 12.84
C ASN A 21 15.37 16.53 14.09
N ALA A 22 15.09 17.05 15.29
CA ALA A 22 15.57 16.45 16.52
C ALA A 22 14.94 15.06 16.78
N CYS A 23 15.74 14.10 17.26
CA CYS A 23 15.23 12.81 17.73
C CYS A 23 14.26 12.98 18.90
N GLU A 24 13.39 11.98 19.12
CA GLU A 24 12.28 12.06 20.08
C GLU A 24 12.76 12.27 21.52
N ALA A 25 13.83 11.59 21.94
CA ALA A 25 14.41 11.75 23.26
C ALA A 25 14.91 13.19 23.51
N CYS A 26 15.55 13.81 22.52
CA CYS A 26 15.99 15.21 22.62
C CYS A 26 14.81 16.19 22.55
N ARG A 27 13.78 15.88 21.75
CA ARG A 27 12.55 16.69 21.62
C ARG A 27 11.74 16.69 22.92
N LYS A 28 11.48 15.51 23.52
CA LYS A 28 10.78 15.37 24.82
C LYS A 28 11.49 16.16 25.92
N ARG A 29 12.83 16.20 25.89
CA ARG A 29 13.65 16.94 26.86
C ARG A 29 13.91 18.40 26.48
N LYS A 30 13.30 18.91 25.40
CA LYS A 30 13.46 20.29 24.89
C LYS A 30 14.92 20.73 24.77
N THR A 31 15.72 19.90 24.13
CA THR A 31 17.17 20.06 24.08
C THR A 31 17.73 19.91 22.68
N LYS A 32 18.89 20.51 22.43
CA LYS A 32 19.55 20.46 21.13
C LYS A 32 19.95 19.03 20.76
N CYS A 33 19.53 18.61 19.57
CA CYS A 33 19.93 17.37 18.93
C CYS A 33 21.00 17.68 17.88
N ASP A 34 22.02 16.84 17.78
CA ASP A 34 23.10 16.96 16.78
C ASP A 34 22.81 16.17 15.49
N GLU A 35 21.63 15.56 15.39
CA GLU A 35 21.07 14.94 14.17
C GLU A 35 21.91 13.79 13.55
N ARG A 36 22.96 13.33 14.25
CA ARG A 36 23.74 12.17 13.82
C ARG A 36 22.86 10.91 13.75
N LYS A 37 23.06 10.12 12.68
CA LYS A 37 22.44 8.81 12.45
C LYS A 37 23.49 7.71 12.69
N PRO A 38 23.15 6.53 13.24
CA PRO A 38 21.80 6.05 13.61
C PRO A 38 21.28 6.60 14.95
N ALA A 39 22.15 7.12 15.82
CA ALA A 39 21.79 7.75 17.09
C ALA A 39 22.57 9.05 17.30
N CYS A 40 21.91 10.03 17.91
CA CYS A 40 22.51 11.34 18.20
C CYS A 40 23.53 11.19 19.35
N ALA A 41 24.59 12.01 19.39
CA ALA A 41 25.70 11.82 20.34
C ALA A 41 25.23 11.87 21.79
N ARG A 42 24.21 12.69 22.08
CA ARG A 42 23.63 12.76 23.41
C ARG A 42 22.94 11.47 23.82
N CYS A 43 22.10 10.91 22.95
CA CYS A 43 21.37 9.70 23.28
C CYS A 43 22.32 8.51 23.43
N THR A 44 23.35 8.43 22.60
CA THR A 44 24.44 7.45 22.74
C THR A 44 25.11 7.57 24.10
N ARG A 45 25.50 8.78 24.52
CA ARG A 45 26.16 9.01 25.82
C ARG A 45 25.26 8.70 27.01
N LEU A 46 23.95 8.94 26.89
CA LEU A 46 22.98 8.76 27.98
C LEU A 46 22.30 7.39 27.96
N GLY A 47 22.66 6.50 27.03
CA GLY A 47 22.00 5.20 26.86
C GLY A 47 20.50 5.32 26.56
N LEU A 48 20.07 6.42 25.92
CA LEU A 48 18.65 6.64 25.60
C LEU A 48 18.32 6.03 24.25
N GLU A 49 17.11 5.48 24.15
CA GLU A 49 16.54 5.04 22.88
C GLU A 49 16.37 6.25 21.94
N CYS A 50 17.19 6.31 20.90
CA CYS A 50 17.23 7.41 19.95
C CYS A 50 16.41 7.07 18.71
N MET A 51 15.21 7.64 18.61
CA MET A 51 14.33 7.44 17.45
C MET A 51 14.04 8.75 16.72
N TYR A 52 14.11 8.73 15.39
CA TYR A 52 13.66 9.81 14.54
C TYR A 52 12.30 9.46 13.91
N ILE A 53 11.52 10.47 13.54
CA ILE A 53 10.15 10.30 13.02
C ILE A 53 10.15 9.42 11.76
N GLU A 54 11.10 9.65 10.84
CA GLU A 54 11.30 8.85 9.63
C GLU A 54 11.52 7.36 9.96
N THR A 55 12.28 7.07 11.02
CA THR A 55 12.60 5.69 11.44
C THR A 55 11.40 5.01 12.10
N VAL A 56 10.58 5.74 12.86
CA VAL A 56 9.36 5.21 13.47
C VAL A 56 8.28 4.96 12.42
N ALA A 57 8.14 5.86 11.43
CA ALA A 57 7.22 5.68 10.32
C ALA A 57 7.61 4.45 9.47
N ALA A 58 8.90 4.32 9.12
CA ALA A 58 9.43 3.18 8.36
C ALA A 58 9.28 1.85 9.13
N LYS A 59 9.64 1.79 10.42
CA LYS A 59 9.47 0.57 11.24
C LYS A 59 7.99 0.21 11.43
N SER A 60 7.13 1.19 11.65
CA SER A 60 5.69 0.94 11.76
C SER A 60 5.12 0.41 10.47
N GLN A 61 5.57 0.90 9.30
CA GLN A 61 5.14 0.41 7.98
C GLN A 61 5.53 -1.05 7.75
N ILE A 62 6.77 -1.42 8.07
CA ILE A 62 7.25 -2.81 7.97
C ILE A 62 6.47 -3.75 8.90
N LEU A 63 6.19 -3.37 10.15
CA LEU A 63 5.57 -4.28 11.12
C LEU A 63 4.14 -4.73 10.76
N ALA A 64 3.34 -3.86 10.11
CA ALA A 64 1.99 -4.27 9.71
C ALA A 64 1.92 -4.89 8.31
N GLU A 65 2.98 -4.78 7.51
CA GLU A 65 3.00 -5.37 6.17
C GLU A 65 3.52 -6.83 6.21
N PHE A 66 4.19 -7.24 7.28
CA PHE A 66 4.84 -8.55 7.41
C PHE A 66 4.31 -9.40 8.60
N ASP A 67 3.13 -9.08 9.15
CA ASP A 67 2.52 -9.78 10.31
C ASP A 67 3.49 -9.97 11.50
N PHE A 68 4.42 -9.03 11.68
CA PHE A 68 5.31 -9.08 12.83
C PHE A 68 4.55 -8.73 14.12
N PRO A 69 4.90 -9.33 15.27
CA PRO A 69 4.31 -8.96 16.55
C PRO A 69 4.45 -7.45 16.77
N ALA A 70 3.36 -6.82 17.20
CA ALA A 70 3.30 -5.38 17.39
C ALA A 70 4.46 -4.92 18.29
N SER A 71 5.36 -4.10 17.76
CA SER A 71 6.59 -3.64 18.45
C SER A 71 6.36 -2.75 19.68
N GLY A 72 5.10 -2.56 20.10
CA GLY A 72 4.72 -1.62 21.15
C GLY A 72 4.72 -0.15 20.72
N LEU A 73 5.19 0.18 19.50
CA LEU A 73 5.20 1.56 18.98
C LEU A 73 3.80 2.19 18.82
N GLY A 74 2.74 1.38 18.78
CA GLY A 74 1.36 1.88 18.87
C GLY A 74 1.11 2.72 20.13
N LYS A 75 1.82 2.44 21.22
CA LYS A 75 1.77 3.24 22.46
C LYS A 75 2.43 4.61 22.31
N LEU A 76 3.30 4.79 21.31
CA LEU A 76 4.01 6.03 21.01
C LEU A 76 3.23 6.91 20.02
N ALA A 77 2.32 6.34 19.24
CA ALA A 77 1.51 7.07 18.25
C ALA A 77 0.70 8.20 18.87
N SER A 78 0.21 8.05 20.09
CA SER A 78 -0.49 9.11 20.85
C SER A 78 0.40 10.27 21.27
N SER A 79 1.72 10.05 21.34
CA SER A 79 2.72 11.07 21.69
C SER A 79 3.41 11.69 20.49
N MET A 80 3.12 11.20 19.28
CA MET A 80 3.63 11.78 18.05
C MET A 80 2.79 13.00 17.67
N PRO A 81 3.38 14.21 17.60
CA PRO A 81 2.66 15.36 17.08
C PRO A 81 2.33 15.08 15.61
N LEU A 82 1.07 15.31 15.24
CA LEU A 82 0.70 15.31 13.83
C LEU A 82 1.63 16.29 13.08
N PRO A 83 2.11 15.94 11.88
CA PRO A 83 2.71 16.91 10.98
C PRO A 83 1.77 18.14 10.90
N VAL A 84 2.34 19.34 10.96
CA VAL A 84 1.66 20.65 11.05
C VAL A 84 0.32 20.68 10.31
N ILE A 85 -0.69 21.37 10.86
CA ILE A 85 -2.01 21.58 10.23
C ILE A 85 -1.80 21.89 8.74
N PRO A 86 -2.36 21.07 7.82
CA PRO A 86 -2.23 21.32 6.41
C PRO A 86 -2.65 22.75 6.06
N GLY A 87 -1.75 23.51 5.43
CA GLY A 87 -2.00 24.90 5.02
C GLY A 87 -1.67 26.00 6.05
N ALA A 88 -1.23 25.68 7.27
CA ALA A 88 -0.85 26.71 8.25
C ALA A 88 0.57 27.27 7.97
N GLY A 89 0.69 28.15 6.98
CA GLY A 89 1.88 28.97 6.72
C GLY A 89 3.10 28.23 6.15
N THR A 90 2.90 27.03 5.58
CA THR A 90 3.94 26.27 4.87
C THR A 90 3.84 26.49 3.37
N ASP A 91 4.98 26.42 2.66
CA ASP A 91 5.04 26.35 1.18
C ASP A 91 4.02 25.29 0.69
N PRO A 92 3.18 25.58 -0.33
CA PRO A 92 2.18 24.67 -0.88
C PRO A 92 2.70 23.25 -1.13
N ARG A 93 3.97 23.11 -1.53
CA ARG A 93 4.64 21.82 -1.72
C ARG A 93 4.70 20.99 -0.44
N HIS A 94 4.91 21.61 0.72
CA HIS A 94 4.99 20.94 2.02
C HIS A 94 3.61 20.47 2.52
N ALA A 95 2.55 21.24 2.24
CA ALA A 95 1.18 20.85 2.59
C ALA A 95 0.75 19.59 1.82
N GLN A 96 1.16 19.47 0.56
CA GLN A 96 0.87 18.29 -0.27
C GLN A 96 1.48 17.00 0.29
N TYR A 97 2.73 17.03 0.78
CA TYR A 97 3.33 15.86 1.45
C TYR A 97 2.56 15.47 2.71
N GLN A 98 2.05 16.44 3.49
CA GLN A 98 1.27 16.15 4.70
C GLN A 98 -0.04 15.42 4.35
N PHE A 99 -0.76 15.91 3.35
CA PHE A 99 -1.96 15.26 2.85
C PHE A 99 -1.68 13.85 2.32
N PHE A 100 -0.57 13.65 1.61
CA PHE A 100 -0.15 12.34 1.18
C PHE A 100 0.04 11.37 2.35
N PHE A 101 0.75 11.78 3.42
CA PHE A 101 0.96 10.91 4.57
C PHE A 101 -0.34 10.62 5.33
N LEU A 102 -1.26 11.60 5.44
CA LEU A 102 -2.57 11.40 6.04
C LEU A 102 -3.42 10.39 5.23
N ALA A 103 -3.43 10.53 3.90
CA ALA A 103 -4.07 9.60 2.98
C ALA A 103 -3.46 8.20 3.09
N LEU A 104 -2.14 8.09 3.21
CA LEU A 104 -1.45 6.81 3.37
C LEU A 104 -1.78 6.13 4.70
N ILE A 105 -1.86 6.88 5.81
CA ILE A 105 -2.26 6.36 7.12
C ILE A 105 -3.71 5.88 7.09
N SER A 106 -4.63 6.66 6.51
CA SER A 106 -6.04 6.27 6.40
C SER A 106 -6.22 5.04 5.50
N MET A 107 -5.53 5.00 4.37
CA MET A 107 -5.51 3.84 3.46
C MET A 107 -5.03 2.57 4.17
N ARG A 108 -4.01 2.68 5.01
CA ARG A 108 -3.50 1.56 5.79
C ARG A 108 -4.52 1.05 6.82
N LYS A 109 -5.22 1.95 7.52
CA LYS A 109 -6.28 1.56 8.45
C LYS A 109 -7.41 0.83 7.72
N LEU A 110 -7.77 1.33 6.54
CA LEU A 110 -8.76 0.69 5.67
C LEU A 110 -8.31 -0.70 5.23
N LEU A 111 -7.06 -0.86 4.78
CA LEU A 111 -6.51 -2.16 4.39
C LEU A 111 -6.52 -3.17 5.54
N ASN A 112 -6.14 -2.76 6.74
CA ASN A 112 -6.21 -3.63 7.92
C ASN A 112 -7.64 -4.07 8.21
N ARG A 113 -8.63 -3.16 8.06
CA ARG A 113 -10.05 -3.49 8.21
C ARG A 113 -10.52 -4.50 7.15
N ILE A 114 -10.11 -4.31 5.90
CA ILE A 114 -10.40 -5.25 4.80
C ILE A 114 -9.84 -6.64 5.13
N LEU A 115 -8.57 -6.71 5.53
CA LEU A 115 -7.92 -7.97 5.88
C LEU A 115 -8.58 -8.63 7.09
N PHE A 116 -8.98 -7.84 8.07
CA PHE A 116 -9.70 -8.33 9.23
C PHE A 116 -11.04 -8.99 8.84
N HIS A 117 -11.92 -8.27 8.17
CA HIS A 117 -13.27 -8.78 7.89
C HIS A 117 -13.35 -9.86 6.81
N LEU A 118 -12.37 -9.93 5.90
CA LEU A 118 -12.38 -10.93 4.83
C LEU A 118 -11.52 -12.16 5.13
N TYR A 119 -10.45 -12.01 5.90
CA TYR A 119 -9.43 -13.04 6.05
C TYR A 119 -9.00 -13.31 7.49
N SER A 120 -9.39 -12.48 8.47
CA SER A 120 -9.14 -12.83 9.88
C SER A 120 -10.14 -13.88 10.34
N ARG A 121 -9.58 -14.95 10.88
CA ARG A 121 -10.28 -16.11 11.40
C ARG A 121 -10.83 -15.74 12.79
N ASP A 122 -11.95 -15.03 12.86
CA ASP A 122 -12.57 -14.74 14.16
C ASP A 122 -13.06 -16.05 14.80
N HIS A 123 -12.26 -16.53 15.77
CA HIS A 123 -12.59 -17.23 17.02
C HIS A 123 -13.95 -17.97 17.16
N THR A 124 -14.34 -18.76 16.16
CA THR A 124 -15.35 -19.84 16.35
C THR A 124 -14.72 -21.16 16.76
N GLU A 125 -13.45 -21.16 17.17
CA GLU A 125 -12.95 -22.17 18.11
C GLU A 125 -13.34 -21.70 19.52
N ASN A 126 -14.64 -21.81 19.84
CA ASN A 126 -15.01 -22.01 21.23
C ASN A 126 -14.22 -23.23 21.71
N ALA A 127 -13.45 -23.02 22.77
CA ALA A 127 -12.67 -24.02 23.48
C ALA A 127 -13.51 -25.22 23.92
N THR A 128 -13.78 -26.12 22.99
CA THR A 128 -14.32 -27.45 23.22
C THR A 128 -13.43 -28.44 22.49
N ASN A 129 -12.31 -28.78 23.12
CA ASN A 129 -11.53 -30.02 23.02
C ASN A 129 -11.74 -30.88 21.75
N GLY A 130 -11.54 -30.31 20.56
CA GLY A 130 -11.59 -31.00 19.29
C GLY A 130 -10.27 -30.79 18.57
N GLU A 131 -9.63 -31.88 18.16
CA GLU A 131 -8.40 -31.85 17.36
C GLU A 131 -8.57 -30.98 16.10
N PRO A 132 -7.54 -30.23 15.69
CA PRO A 132 -7.61 -29.40 14.49
C PRO A 132 -7.64 -30.29 13.25
N THR A 133 -8.82 -30.50 12.67
CA THR A 133 -8.97 -31.15 11.37
C THR A 133 -8.49 -30.23 10.25
N HIS A 134 -7.57 -30.73 9.43
CA HIS A 134 -6.79 -30.01 8.43
C HIS A 134 -7.60 -29.57 7.17
N ILE A 135 -8.94 -29.52 7.25
CA ILE A 135 -9.86 -29.46 6.09
C ILE A 135 -10.51 -28.07 5.88
N ASP A 136 -10.44 -27.13 6.82
CA ASP A 136 -11.40 -25.99 6.84
C ASP A 136 -10.98 -24.68 6.11
N LYS A 137 -9.78 -24.60 5.50
CA LYS A 137 -9.36 -23.40 4.75
C LYS A 137 -10.19 -23.06 3.49
N PRO A 138 -10.73 -24.03 2.72
CA PRO A 138 -11.54 -23.77 1.52
C PRO A 138 -12.86 -23.05 1.81
N ALA A 139 -13.45 -23.30 2.98
CA ALA A 139 -14.80 -22.85 3.32
C ALA A 139 -14.88 -21.35 3.63
N THR A 140 -13.81 -20.75 4.18
CA THR A 140 -13.80 -19.34 4.57
C THR A 140 -14.06 -18.42 3.37
N PHE A 141 -13.42 -18.67 2.22
CA PHE A 141 -13.59 -17.86 1.00
C PHE A 141 -15.00 -17.98 0.40
N MET A 142 -15.63 -19.14 0.51
CA MET A 142 -17.00 -19.34 0.04
C MET A 142 -18.03 -18.73 0.99
N SER A 143 -17.68 -18.58 2.27
CA SER A 143 -18.58 -18.08 3.32
C SER A 143 -18.67 -16.55 3.42
N VAL A 144 -17.79 -15.81 2.74
CA VAL A 144 -17.82 -14.34 2.76
C VAL A 144 -19.08 -13.84 2.06
N SER A 145 -19.94 -13.15 2.81
CA SER A 145 -21.15 -12.53 2.27
C SER A 145 -20.82 -11.42 1.26
N SER A 146 -21.52 -11.42 0.12
CA SER A 146 -21.42 -10.36 -0.90
C SER A 146 -21.71 -8.97 -0.34
N SER A 147 -22.51 -8.85 0.73
CA SER A 147 -22.78 -7.57 1.39
C SER A 147 -21.55 -6.99 2.09
N VAL A 148 -20.68 -7.83 2.67
CA VAL A 148 -19.43 -7.40 3.30
C VAL A 148 -18.45 -6.91 2.24
N ILE A 149 -18.34 -7.64 1.13
CA ILE A 149 -17.51 -7.25 -0.02
C ILE A 149 -17.98 -5.90 -0.58
N PHE A 150 -19.28 -5.74 -0.80
CA PHE A 150 -19.88 -4.50 -1.29
C PHE A 150 -19.59 -3.32 -0.35
N GLU A 151 -19.79 -3.48 0.96
CA GLU A 151 -19.57 -2.40 1.91
C GLU A 151 -18.09 -2.02 2.04
N LEU A 152 -17.17 -2.99 2.02
CA LEU A 152 -15.73 -2.70 2.01
C LEU A 152 -15.30 -1.99 0.73
N ASP A 153 -15.86 -2.36 -0.42
CA ASP A 153 -15.59 -1.68 -1.69
C ASP A 153 -16.13 -0.24 -1.69
N ARG A 154 -17.36 -0.05 -1.19
CA ARG A 154 -17.96 1.28 -1.03
C ARG A 154 -17.08 2.20 -0.17
N GLN A 155 -16.55 1.68 0.94
CA GLN A 155 -15.66 2.43 1.83
C GLN A 155 -14.31 2.75 1.17
N LEU A 156 -13.82 1.88 0.28
CA LEU A 156 -12.61 2.13 -0.51
C LEU A 156 -12.84 3.23 -1.56
N GLU A 157 -13.98 3.23 -2.22
CA GLU A 157 -14.36 4.33 -3.12
C GLU A 157 -14.55 5.64 -2.37
N GLU A 158 -15.21 5.62 -1.21
CA GLU A 158 -15.40 6.80 -0.37
C GLU A 158 -14.03 7.40 0.02
N TRP A 159 -13.09 6.57 0.47
CA TRP A 159 -11.72 7.00 0.76
C TRP A 159 -11.05 7.68 -0.45
N ARG A 160 -11.20 7.12 -1.66
CA ARG A 160 -10.64 7.69 -2.90
C ARG A 160 -11.26 9.05 -3.21
N THR A 161 -12.57 9.19 -3.08
CA THR A 161 -13.29 10.45 -3.35
C THR A 161 -12.98 11.55 -2.33
N CYS A 162 -12.52 11.20 -1.14
CA CYS A 162 -12.08 12.14 -0.11
C CYS A 162 -10.62 12.60 -0.26
N LEU A 163 -9.89 12.15 -1.28
CA LEU A 163 -8.52 12.59 -1.51
C LEU A 163 -8.50 14.08 -1.89
N PRO A 164 -7.56 14.87 -1.33
CA PRO A 164 -7.47 16.29 -1.63
C PRO A 164 -6.87 16.55 -3.01
N GLN A 165 -7.10 17.77 -3.50
CA GLN A 165 -6.60 18.24 -4.79
C GLN A 165 -5.11 17.94 -4.97
N GLY A 166 -4.75 17.40 -6.14
CA GLY A 166 -3.39 16.99 -6.49
C GLY A 166 -3.05 15.54 -6.15
N LEU A 167 -3.83 14.87 -5.29
CA LEU A 167 -3.69 13.43 -5.01
C LEU A 167 -4.82 12.60 -5.63
N GLU A 168 -5.71 13.23 -6.40
CA GLU A 168 -6.86 12.59 -7.05
C GLU A 168 -6.41 11.69 -8.21
N PHE A 169 -7.12 10.57 -8.38
CA PHE A 169 -6.92 9.63 -9.49
C PHE A 169 -8.22 8.90 -9.83
N LEU A 170 -8.22 8.29 -11.02
CA LEU A 170 -9.35 7.57 -11.60
C LEU A 170 -9.77 6.36 -10.75
N SER A 171 -11.07 6.10 -10.68
CA SER A 171 -11.61 4.82 -10.19
C SER A 171 -11.20 3.67 -11.10
N TYR A 172 -11.41 2.43 -10.64
CA TYR A 172 -11.16 1.25 -11.48
C TYR A 172 -11.96 1.28 -12.80
N SER A 173 -13.26 1.57 -12.75
CA SER A 173 -14.10 1.59 -13.95
C SER A 173 -13.65 2.64 -14.97
N GLU A 174 -13.20 3.80 -14.51
CA GLU A 174 -12.65 4.86 -15.38
C GLU A 174 -11.26 4.47 -15.92
N ALA A 175 -10.41 3.89 -15.07
CA ALA A 175 -9.05 3.52 -15.44
C ALA A 175 -8.99 2.36 -16.45
N GLN A 176 -10.00 1.48 -16.47
CA GLN A 176 -10.15 0.46 -17.51
C GLN A 176 -10.43 1.01 -18.90
N LEU A 177 -11.02 2.22 -18.97
CA LEU A 177 -11.37 2.87 -20.23
C LEU A 177 -10.30 3.85 -20.70
N ALA A 178 -9.33 4.16 -19.84
CA ALA A 178 -8.20 5.01 -20.18
C ALA A 178 -7.26 4.28 -21.15
N GLU A 179 -6.54 5.04 -21.99
CA GLU A 179 -5.51 4.51 -22.88
C GLU A 179 -4.45 3.72 -22.11
N ASP A 180 -3.79 2.77 -22.80
CA ASP A 180 -2.80 1.90 -22.19
C ASP A 180 -1.73 2.68 -21.41
N PRO A 181 -1.25 2.15 -20.27
CA PRO A 181 -0.29 2.85 -19.44
C PRO A 181 0.98 3.18 -20.22
N GLN A 182 1.41 4.45 -20.22
CA GLN A 182 2.68 4.86 -20.80
C GLN A 182 3.85 4.33 -19.95
N LEU A 183 4.27 3.09 -20.23
CA LEU A 183 5.35 2.39 -19.55
C LEU A 183 6.72 3.06 -19.75
N ASP A 184 6.88 3.84 -20.82
CA ASP A 184 8.14 4.44 -21.26
C ASP A 184 8.56 5.72 -20.51
N GLN A 185 7.71 6.26 -19.63
CA GLN A 185 8.04 7.48 -18.89
C GLN A 185 9.11 7.22 -17.82
N THR A 186 10.35 7.57 -18.11
CA THR A 186 11.50 7.36 -17.19
C THR A 186 11.53 8.34 -16.03
N HIS A 187 11.07 9.58 -16.22
CA HIS A 187 11.08 10.62 -15.19
C HIS A 187 9.68 11.06 -14.82
N ARG A 188 9.29 10.81 -13.57
CA ARG A 188 8.05 11.31 -12.97
C ARG A 188 8.35 12.39 -11.94
N SER A 189 7.56 13.44 -11.96
CA SER A 189 7.57 14.45 -10.91
C SER A 189 7.30 13.79 -9.55
N THR A 190 7.69 14.47 -8.47
CA THR A 190 7.43 13.94 -7.12
C THR A 190 5.92 13.79 -6.87
N ASP A 191 5.09 14.68 -7.42
CA ASP A 191 3.63 14.61 -7.32
C ASP A 191 3.06 13.32 -7.94
N GLU A 192 3.45 13.03 -9.18
CA GLU A 192 3.02 11.82 -9.89
C GLU A 192 3.45 10.55 -9.16
N ARG A 193 4.63 10.56 -8.53
CA ARG A 193 5.11 9.42 -7.74
C ARG A 193 4.28 9.24 -6.46
N LEU A 194 3.94 10.32 -5.77
CA LEU A 194 3.10 10.26 -4.56
C LEU A 194 1.68 9.78 -4.90
N ARG A 195 1.10 10.33 -5.96
CA ARG A 195 -0.21 9.91 -6.47
C ARG A 195 -0.20 8.45 -6.89
N GLY A 196 0.79 8.03 -7.68
CA GLY A 196 0.95 6.64 -8.12
C GLY A 196 1.07 5.67 -6.95
N HIS A 197 1.74 6.06 -5.86
CA HIS A 197 1.80 5.24 -4.65
C HIS A 197 0.41 5.02 -4.02
N LEU A 198 -0.38 6.08 -3.85
CA LEU A 198 -1.74 5.98 -3.30
C LEU A 198 -2.64 5.16 -4.23
N GLN A 199 -2.53 5.39 -5.54
CA GLN A 199 -3.27 4.66 -6.57
C GLN A 199 -2.93 3.16 -6.55
N ALA A 200 -1.66 2.80 -6.42
CA ALA A 200 -1.23 1.40 -6.31
C ALA A 200 -1.84 0.72 -5.07
N ARG A 201 -1.89 1.41 -3.93
CA ARG A 201 -2.50 0.91 -2.69
C ARG A 201 -4.00 0.73 -2.81
N TYR A 202 -4.68 1.67 -3.44
CA TYR A 202 -6.10 1.58 -3.75
C TYR A 202 -6.41 0.33 -4.60
N PHE A 203 -5.69 0.15 -5.71
CA PHE A 203 -5.91 -1.00 -6.59
C PHE A 203 -5.53 -2.34 -5.92
N ALA A 204 -4.49 -2.37 -5.08
CA ALA A 204 -4.16 -3.56 -4.30
C ALA A 204 -5.30 -3.93 -3.34
N ALA A 205 -5.86 -2.94 -2.62
CA ALA A 205 -6.99 -3.14 -1.73
C ALA A 205 -8.24 -3.61 -2.49
N LYS A 206 -8.53 -3.01 -3.65
CA LYS A 206 -9.67 -3.41 -4.49
C LYS A 206 -9.53 -4.85 -4.98
N SER A 207 -8.33 -5.26 -5.38
CA SER A 207 -8.01 -6.65 -5.71
C SER A 207 -8.27 -7.56 -4.51
N ILE A 208 -7.75 -7.22 -3.32
CA ILE A 208 -7.94 -8.00 -2.09
C ILE A 208 -9.42 -8.14 -1.72
N ILE A 209 -10.23 -7.10 -1.89
CA ILE A 209 -11.68 -7.16 -1.62
C ILE A 209 -12.38 -8.16 -2.54
N HIS A 210 -12.00 -8.20 -3.82
CA HIS A 210 -12.67 -8.99 -4.85
C HIS A 210 -12.09 -10.40 -5.05
N ARG A 211 -10.94 -10.73 -4.46
CA ARG A 211 -10.34 -12.08 -4.50
C ARG A 211 -11.29 -13.24 -4.18
N PRO A 212 -12.27 -13.13 -3.26
CA PRO A 212 -13.22 -14.22 -3.03
C PRO A 212 -13.99 -14.64 -4.29
N TYR A 213 -14.20 -13.71 -5.24
CA TYR A 213 -14.84 -14.05 -6.52
C TYR A 213 -13.94 -14.91 -7.41
N ILE A 214 -12.63 -14.66 -7.45
CA ILE A 214 -11.68 -15.56 -8.15
C ILE A 214 -11.76 -16.96 -7.57
N TYR A 215 -11.80 -17.06 -6.23
CA TYR A 215 -11.92 -18.35 -5.57
C TYR A 215 -13.22 -19.07 -5.97
N LYS A 216 -14.36 -18.36 -5.94
CA LYS A 216 -15.66 -18.90 -6.38
C LYS A 216 -15.64 -19.35 -7.84
N THR A 217 -15.04 -18.59 -8.74
CA THR A 217 -14.97 -18.95 -10.17
C THR A 217 -14.06 -20.15 -10.41
N LEU A 218 -12.94 -20.26 -9.70
CA LEU A 218 -12.02 -21.40 -9.83
C LEU A 218 -12.58 -22.71 -9.28
N HIS A 219 -13.44 -22.63 -8.25
CA HIS A 219 -14.05 -23.79 -7.59
C HIS A 219 -15.53 -23.97 -7.98
N HIS A 220 -15.95 -23.36 -9.09
CA HIS A 220 -17.31 -23.48 -9.57
C HIS A 220 -17.55 -24.86 -10.18
N ASP A 221 -18.58 -25.57 -9.75
CA ASP A 221 -18.99 -26.82 -10.40
C ASP A 221 -19.45 -26.53 -11.84
N THR A 222 -18.92 -27.27 -12.81
CA THR A 222 -19.13 -27.07 -14.26
C THR A 222 -20.61 -27.18 -14.67
N THR A 223 -21.47 -27.71 -13.81
CA THR A 223 -22.92 -27.90 -14.05
C THR A 223 -23.77 -26.66 -13.75
N ALA A 224 -23.25 -25.69 -12.99
CA ALA A 224 -23.95 -24.43 -12.73
C ALA A 224 -23.28 -23.29 -13.52
N SER A 225 -24.03 -22.26 -13.89
CA SER A 225 -23.49 -21.07 -14.55
C SER A 225 -22.96 -20.07 -13.51
N ILE A 226 -21.77 -19.52 -13.75
CA ILE A 226 -21.20 -18.43 -12.95
C ILE A 226 -22.10 -17.20 -13.11
N SER A 227 -22.54 -16.62 -12.00
CA SER A 227 -23.32 -15.37 -12.00
C SER A 227 -22.55 -14.22 -12.63
N ASP A 228 -23.22 -13.33 -13.36
CA ASP A 228 -22.62 -12.11 -13.93
C ASP A 228 -21.92 -11.26 -12.86
N ALA A 229 -22.46 -11.24 -11.64
CA ALA A 229 -21.88 -10.53 -10.51
C ALA A 229 -20.56 -11.16 -10.04
N ASP A 230 -20.49 -12.50 -9.96
CA ASP A 230 -19.26 -13.20 -9.59
C ASP A 230 -18.21 -13.07 -10.70
N ALA A 231 -18.63 -13.14 -11.97
CA ALA A 231 -17.76 -12.93 -13.11
C ALA A 231 -17.17 -11.51 -13.15
N ALA A 232 -18.00 -10.48 -12.90
CA ALA A 232 -17.56 -9.09 -12.81
C ALA A 232 -16.62 -8.87 -11.61
N GLY A 233 -16.91 -9.50 -10.48
CA GLY A 233 -16.06 -9.48 -9.30
C GLY A 233 -14.67 -10.08 -9.56
N ALA A 234 -14.62 -11.24 -10.23
CA ALA A 234 -13.35 -11.89 -10.59
C ALA A 234 -12.51 -11.02 -11.54
N ARG A 235 -13.14 -10.43 -12.59
CA ARG A 235 -12.47 -9.47 -13.48
C ARG A 235 -11.90 -8.28 -12.72
N THR A 236 -12.69 -7.71 -11.80
CA THR A 236 -12.26 -6.59 -10.95
C THR A 236 -11.05 -6.98 -10.10
N ALA A 237 -11.02 -8.19 -9.56
CA ALA A 237 -9.93 -8.66 -8.71
C ALA A 237 -8.58 -8.74 -9.46
N VAL A 238 -8.56 -9.36 -10.65
CA VAL A 238 -7.36 -9.52 -11.46
C VAL A 238 -6.95 -8.21 -12.12
N GLY A 239 -7.91 -7.49 -12.71
CA GLY A 239 -7.62 -6.20 -13.34
C GLY A 239 -7.09 -5.17 -12.34
N SER A 240 -7.66 -5.09 -11.13
CA SER A 240 -7.12 -4.21 -10.09
C SER A 240 -5.72 -4.67 -9.63
N ALA A 241 -5.42 -5.97 -9.61
CA ALA A 241 -4.07 -6.44 -9.28
C ALA A 241 -3.05 -5.92 -10.30
N LEU A 242 -3.38 -6.01 -11.60
CA LEU A 242 -2.54 -5.48 -12.68
C LEU A 242 -2.37 -3.96 -12.59
N MET A 243 -3.45 -3.22 -12.37
CA MET A 243 -3.41 -1.76 -12.23
C MET A 243 -2.59 -1.32 -11.01
N SER A 244 -2.56 -2.13 -9.94
CA SER A 244 -1.69 -1.90 -8.79
C SER A 244 -0.21 -1.96 -9.18
N VAL A 245 0.18 -2.96 -9.98
CA VAL A 245 1.56 -3.11 -10.49
C VAL A 245 1.95 -1.89 -11.32
N VAL A 246 1.12 -1.52 -12.29
CA VAL A 246 1.35 -0.37 -13.18
C VAL A 246 1.49 0.93 -12.37
N ALA A 247 0.56 1.20 -11.46
CA ALA A 247 0.57 2.43 -10.66
C ALA A 247 1.75 2.49 -9.67
N SER A 248 2.27 1.33 -9.23
CA SER A 248 3.31 1.24 -8.20
C SER A 248 4.63 1.88 -8.60
N GLY A 249 4.85 2.12 -9.89
CA GLY A 249 6.09 2.73 -10.34
C GLY A 249 7.26 1.78 -10.47
N ILE A 250 7.02 0.47 -10.44
CA ILE A 250 8.08 -0.55 -10.33
C ILE A 250 9.03 -0.58 -11.54
N LEU A 251 8.54 -0.12 -12.71
CA LEU A 251 9.31 0.03 -13.94
C LEU A 251 9.93 1.43 -14.12
N GLN A 252 9.60 2.38 -13.23
CA GLN A 252 10.08 3.76 -13.29
C GLN A 252 10.91 4.08 -12.03
N GLU A 253 11.15 5.37 -11.75
CA GLU A 253 11.84 5.80 -10.53
C GLU A 253 10.97 5.62 -9.26
N PRO A 254 11.30 4.69 -8.34
CA PRO A 254 10.54 4.49 -7.12
C PRO A 254 10.81 5.62 -6.13
N LEU A 255 9.82 6.01 -5.32
CA LEU A 255 10.00 7.00 -4.24
C LEU A 255 11.06 6.54 -3.24
N VAL A 256 12.19 7.26 -3.16
CA VAL A 256 13.36 6.93 -2.32
C VAL A 256 13.02 6.90 -0.81
N LEU A 257 11.98 7.62 -0.40
CA LEU A 257 11.61 7.81 1.01
C LEU A 257 10.79 6.65 1.62
N LEU A 258 10.36 5.68 0.82
CA LEU A 258 9.57 4.53 1.28
C LEU A 258 10.34 3.25 0.93
N LEU A 259 10.22 2.17 1.71
CA LEU A 259 10.83 0.84 1.45
C LEU A 259 10.22 0.14 0.20
N HIS A 260 10.05 0.90 -0.88
CA HIS A 260 9.09 0.73 -1.95
C HIS A 260 9.29 -0.51 -2.83
N PRO A 261 10.52 -0.97 -3.12
CA PRO A 261 10.67 -2.07 -4.08
C PRO A 261 10.04 -3.37 -3.60
N ILE A 262 10.14 -3.69 -2.30
CA ILE A 262 9.60 -4.95 -1.78
C ILE A 262 8.07 -4.99 -1.90
N ASN A 263 7.39 -3.89 -1.58
CA ASN A 263 5.93 -3.83 -1.67
C ASN A 263 5.43 -3.90 -3.12
N SER A 264 6.09 -3.19 -4.03
CA SER A 264 5.78 -3.28 -5.45
C SER A 264 6.02 -4.69 -5.99
N CYS A 265 7.12 -5.34 -5.58
CA CYS A 265 7.41 -6.73 -5.94
C CYS A 265 6.36 -7.69 -5.39
N ARG A 266 5.90 -7.51 -4.15
CA ARG A 266 4.83 -8.35 -3.58
C ARG A 266 3.50 -8.17 -4.32
N SER A 267 3.14 -6.94 -4.70
CA SER A 267 1.96 -6.70 -5.54
C SER A 267 2.09 -7.39 -6.89
N LEU A 268 3.26 -7.32 -7.52
CA LEU A 268 3.56 -8.01 -8.77
C LEU A 268 3.43 -9.53 -8.63
N PHE A 269 4.08 -10.13 -7.62
CA PHE A 269 4.00 -11.57 -7.40
C PHE A 269 2.58 -12.03 -7.06
N ALA A 270 1.82 -11.24 -6.30
CA ALA A 270 0.42 -11.53 -6.02
C ALA A 270 -0.46 -11.42 -7.27
N CYS A 271 -0.12 -10.54 -8.23
CA CYS A 271 -0.79 -10.44 -9.52
C CYS A 271 -0.46 -11.66 -10.40
N GLU A 272 0.82 -12.00 -10.55
CA GLU A 272 1.23 -13.16 -11.34
C GLU A 272 0.70 -14.48 -10.78
N LEU A 273 0.65 -14.65 -9.45
CA LEU A 273 0.06 -15.85 -8.85
C LEU A 273 -1.42 -16.00 -9.23
N GLN A 274 -2.19 -14.89 -9.20
CA GLN A 274 -3.59 -14.91 -9.65
C GLN A 274 -3.70 -15.26 -11.13
N LEU A 275 -2.85 -14.66 -11.98
CA LEU A 275 -2.82 -14.94 -13.42
C LEU A 275 -2.48 -16.41 -13.70
N THR A 276 -1.51 -17.00 -13.01
CA THR A 276 -1.13 -18.41 -13.16
C THR A 276 -2.30 -19.35 -12.87
N PHE A 277 -3.07 -19.10 -11.79
CA PHE A 277 -4.24 -19.92 -11.49
C PHE A 277 -5.35 -19.75 -12.52
N VAL A 278 -5.59 -18.53 -12.98
CA VAL A 278 -6.60 -18.24 -14.02
C VAL A 278 -6.22 -18.91 -15.36
N LEU A 279 -4.96 -18.80 -15.78
CA LEU A 279 -4.47 -19.38 -17.04
C LEU A 279 -4.48 -20.91 -17.06
N ARG A 280 -4.41 -21.55 -15.88
CA ARG A 280 -4.51 -23.01 -15.73
C ARG A 280 -5.95 -23.54 -15.77
N SER A 281 -6.95 -22.65 -15.75
CA SER A 281 -8.37 -23.01 -15.76
C SER A 281 -9.05 -22.45 -17.01
N ASP A 282 -9.39 -23.34 -17.95
CA ASP A 282 -10.09 -22.97 -19.18
C ASP A 282 -11.42 -22.24 -18.90
N SER A 283 -12.10 -22.61 -17.80
CA SER A 283 -13.35 -21.99 -17.39
C SER A 283 -13.19 -20.55 -16.85
N CYS A 284 -11.97 -20.11 -16.52
CA CYS A 284 -11.71 -18.79 -15.94
C CYS A 284 -11.05 -17.80 -16.89
N GLN A 285 -10.77 -18.16 -18.16
CA GLN A 285 -10.06 -17.27 -19.10
C GLN A 285 -10.78 -15.93 -19.34
N PHE A 286 -12.11 -15.87 -19.14
CA PHE A 286 -12.90 -14.63 -19.22
C PHE A 286 -12.49 -13.55 -18.19
N VAL A 287 -11.70 -13.92 -17.17
CA VAL A 287 -11.22 -13.02 -16.11
C VAL A 287 -10.02 -12.19 -16.57
N LEU A 288 -9.30 -12.63 -17.62
CA LEU A 288 -8.05 -11.99 -18.07
C LEU A 288 -8.30 -10.57 -18.61
N PRO A 289 -7.56 -9.55 -18.12
CA PRO A 289 -7.56 -8.22 -18.71
C PRO A 289 -6.79 -8.20 -20.04
N SER A 290 -7.02 -7.20 -20.89
CA SER A 290 -6.42 -7.10 -22.24
C SER A 290 -4.89 -7.02 -22.27
N SER A 291 -4.27 -6.53 -21.19
CA SER A 291 -2.82 -6.25 -21.13
C SER A 291 -2.16 -7.05 -19.99
N TRP A 292 -2.62 -8.28 -19.74
CA TRP A 292 -2.21 -9.10 -18.60
C TRP A 292 -0.73 -9.54 -18.67
N GLU A 293 -0.17 -9.63 -19.88
CA GLU A 293 1.22 -10.02 -20.16
C GLU A 293 2.23 -9.06 -19.53
N ILE A 294 1.85 -7.79 -19.34
CA ILE A 294 2.67 -6.74 -18.72
C ILE A 294 3.22 -7.21 -17.35
N ALA A 295 2.47 -8.01 -16.59
CA ALA A 295 2.94 -8.52 -15.30
C ALA A 295 4.19 -9.40 -15.48
N GLY A 296 4.16 -10.36 -16.40
CA GLY A 296 5.29 -11.25 -16.66
C GLY A 296 6.50 -10.52 -17.25
N GLU A 297 6.27 -9.56 -18.14
CA GLU A 297 7.32 -8.69 -18.70
C GLU A 297 7.98 -7.85 -17.60
N THR A 298 7.17 -7.27 -16.71
CA THR A 298 7.63 -6.48 -15.57
C THR A 298 8.54 -7.31 -14.67
N ARG A 299 8.16 -8.54 -14.32
CA ARG A 299 8.99 -9.40 -13.47
C ARG A 299 10.34 -9.72 -14.11
N LYS A 300 10.35 -10.04 -15.40
CA LYS A 300 11.60 -10.28 -16.14
C LYS A 300 12.52 -9.07 -16.10
N ALA A 301 11.96 -7.87 -16.31
CA ALA A 301 12.71 -6.62 -16.33
C ALA A 301 13.36 -6.30 -14.96
N ILE A 302 12.69 -6.59 -13.85
CA ILE A 302 13.19 -6.24 -12.51
C ILE A 302 13.97 -7.36 -11.80
N SER A 303 14.00 -8.58 -12.36
CA SER A 303 14.56 -9.76 -11.67
C SER A 303 15.98 -9.56 -11.14
N GLY A 304 16.87 -8.95 -11.94
CA GLY A 304 18.23 -8.63 -11.52
C GLY A 304 18.29 -7.64 -10.34
N LEU A 305 17.47 -6.58 -10.40
CA LEU A 305 17.36 -5.61 -9.32
C LEU A 305 16.85 -6.26 -8.03
N VAL A 306 15.82 -7.11 -8.14
CA VAL A 306 15.24 -7.81 -6.98
C VAL A 306 16.26 -8.75 -6.32
N ALA A 307 17.08 -9.44 -7.11
CA ALA A 307 18.15 -10.31 -6.61
C ALA A 307 19.15 -9.57 -5.72
N GLU A 308 19.56 -8.37 -6.13
CA GLU A 308 20.50 -7.53 -5.36
C GLU A 308 19.84 -6.95 -4.11
N MET A 309 18.55 -6.61 -4.19
CA MET A 309 17.84 -5.93 -3.12
C MET A 309 17.33 -6.85 -2.01
N SER A 310 16.83 -8.04 -2.35
CA SER A 310 16.19 -8.94 -1.39
C SER A 310 16.23 -10.39 -1.88
N PRO A 311 17.06 -11.25 -1.24
CA PRO A 311 17.09 -12.68 -1.53
C PRO A 311 15.76 -13.40 -1.32
N THR A 312 14.88 -12.86 -0.46
CA THR A 312 13.54 -13.43 -0.23
C THR A 312 12.62 -13.12 -1.41
N ALA A 313 12.54 -11.86 -1.85
CA ALA A 313 11.71 -11.49 -2.99
C ALA A 313 12.20 -12.16 -4.29
N PHE A 314 13.52 -12.37 -4.42
CA PHE A 314 14.06 -13.14 -5.54
C PHE A 314 13.55 -14.58 -5.55
N ARG A 315 13.59 -15.27 -4.40
CA ARG A 315 13.06 -16.63 -4.25
C ARG A 315 11.56 -16.74 -4.57
N ASP A 316 10.77 -15.73 -4.18
CA ASP A 316 9.35 -15.69 -4.55
C ASP A 316 9.16 -15.67 -6.08
N GLY A 317 10.02 -14.95 -6.80
CA GLY A 317 10.08 -14.95 -8.27
C GLY A 317 10.50 -16.29 -8.88
N GLU A 318 11.41 -17.02 -8.22
CA GLU A 318 11.80 -18.38 -8.63
C GLU A 318 10.64 -19.38 -8.48
N ILE A 319 9.88 -19.28 -7.38
CA ILE A 319 8.69 -20.12 -7.16
C ILE A 319 7.65 -19.89 -8.27
N LEU A 320 7.44 -18.64 -8.69
CA LEU A 320 6.52 -18.34 -9.79
C LEU A 320 6.96 -18.96 -11.12
N ASN A 321 8.26 -19.07 -11.40
CA ASN A 321 8.75 -19.78 -12.59
C ASN A 321 8.39 -21.26 -12.54
N LEU A 322 8.53 -21.90 -11.39
CA LEU A 322 8.16 -23.31 -11.19
C LEU A 322 6.65 -23.54 -11.31
N LEU A 323 5.84 -22.53 -10.99
CA LEU A 323 4.39 -22.57 -11.18
C LEU A 323 3.96 -22.21 -12.62
N ALA A 324 4.85 -21.66 -13.45
CA ALA A 324 4.56 -21.34 -14.83
C ALA A 324 5.02 -22.44 -15.81
N SER A 325 5.95 -23.30 -15.40
CA SER A 325 6.29 -24.56 -16.07
C SER A 325 5.25 -25.65 -15.86
#